data_AF-G7V9P9-F1
#
_entry.id   AF-G7V9P9-F1
#
_cell.length_a   1.000
_cell.length_b   1.000
_cell.length_c   1.000
_cell.angle_alpha   90.00
_cell.angle_beta   90.00
_cell.angle_gamma   90.00
#
_symmetry.space_group_name_H-M   'P 1'
#
loop_
_entity.id
_entity.type
_entity.pdbx_description
1 polymer ?
#
loop_
_entity_poly.entity_id
_entity_poly.type
_entity_poly.pdbx_seq_one_letter_code
_entity_poly.pdbx_strand_id
1 'polypeptide(L)'
;MFFYWKDGPFGRLWVSKKGLQDVVERFLPEKSRCAELFFDGERSLLTLSIELQGDLLEEDAKRIERDLACEFSSIGIEKVVLNVVKTEDAKGVEALLANRLCGRFGMDKPVFWAVLAGAVSAAFQLGLRGILCALGWSVAGFLVSFFLLSDEGKKITSKIMSFFKRDK
;
A
#
# COMPACT_ATOMS: atom_id res chain seq x y z
N MET A 1 -13.59 19.62 17.26
CA MET A 1 -14.66 18.86 16.58
C MET A 1 -15.65 18.39 17.64
N PHE A 2 -16.94 18.40 17.31
CA PHE A 2 -18.02 18.04 18.24
C PHE A 2 -18.88 16.93 17.64
N PHE A 3 -19.41 16.05 18.48
CA PHE A 3 -20.43 15.08 18.12
C PHE A 3 -21.80 15.59 18.55
N TYR A 4 -22.80 15.37 17.71
CA TYR A 4 -24.19 15.56 18.09
C TYR A 4 -24.58 14.46 19.08
N TRP A 5 -25.31 14.81 20.14
CA TRP A 5 -25.78 13.86 21.13
C TRP A 5 -27.29 13.70 21.11
N LYS A 6 -28.04 14.69 21.59
CA LYS A 6 -29.50 14.62 21.62
C LYS A 6 -30.13 15.99 21.64
N ASP A 7 -31.40 16.02 21.24
CA ASP A 7 -32.27 17.17 21.44
C ASP A 7 -32.94 17.08 22.81
N GLY A 8 -33.04 18.23 23.47
CA GLY A 8 -33.74 18.40 24.73
C GLY A 8 -34.70 19.58 24.67
N PRO A 9 -35.51 19.78 25.73
CA PRO A 9 -36.47 20.88 25.81
C PRO A 9 -35.82 22.27 25.74
N PHE A 10 -34.50 22.35 25.95
CA PHE A 10 -33.71 23.58 25.91
C PHE A 10 -32.79 23.69 24.69
N GLY A 11 -32.97 22.83 23.69
CA GLY A 11 -32.17 22.82 22.45
C GLY A 11 -31.29 21.58 22.32
N ARG A 12 -30.24 21.71 21.50
CA ARG A 12 -29.43 20.58 21.03
C ARG A 12 -28.15 20.45 21.83
N LEU A 13 -27.83 19.24 22.26
CA LEU A 13 -26.64 18.96 23.06
C LEU A 13 -25.54 18.35 22.20
N TRP A 14 -24.34 18.89 22.35
CA TRP A 14 -23.16 18.52 21.58
C TRP A 14 -22.02 18.18 22.53
N VAL A 15 -21.24 17.15 22.20
CA VAL A 15 -20.11 16.70 23.03
C VAL A 15 -18.80 16.95 22.30
N SER A 16 -17.81 17.49 23.02
CA SER A 16 -16.48 17.71 22.47
C SER A 16 -15.76 16.40 22.24
N LYS A 17 -15.34 16.14 21.00
CA LYS A 17 -14.48 14.98 20.66
C LYS A 17 -13.21 14.96 21.50
N LYS A 18 -12.58 16.13 21.66
CA LYS A 18 -11.31 16.26 22.39
C LYS A 18 -11.50 15.99 23.89
N GLY A 19 -12.60 16.49 24.46
CA GLY A 19 -12.91 16.23 25.88
C GLY A 19 -13.18 14.75 26.16
N LEU A 20 -13.92 14.08 25.28
CA LEU A 20 -14.11 12.63 25.36
C LEU A 20 -12.78 11.88 25.24
N GLN A 21 -11.94 12.28 24.29
CA GLN A 21 -10.62 11.68 24.08
C GLN A 21 -9.71 11.83 25.31
N ASP A 22 -9.65 13.02 25.91
CA ASP A 22 -8.85 13.29 27.12
C ASP A 22 -9.30 12.44 28.32
N VAL A 23 -10.59 12.09 28.41
CA VAL A 23 -11.11 11.19 29.44
C VAL A 23 -10.69 9.76 29.13
N VAL A 24 -10.92 9.28 27.90
CA VAL A 24 -10.57 7.92 27.47
C VAL A 24 -9.07 7.64 27.62
N GLU A 25 -8.20 8.60 27.30
CA GLU A 25 -6.74 8.49 27.44
C GLU A 25 -6.27 8.25 28.89
N ARG A 26 -7.08 8.55 29.90
CA ARG A 26 -6.77 8.26 31.31
C ARG A 26 -7.03 6.81 31.72
N PHE A 27 -7.92 6.13 31.00
CA PHE A 27 -8.25 4.71 31.24
C PHE A 27 -7.42 3.77 30.36
N LEU A 28 -6.63 4.34 29.45
CA LEU A 28 -5.77 3.63 28.52
C LEU A 28 -4.41 3.31 29.18
N PRO A 29 -3.83 2.12 28.95
CA PRO A 29 -2.49 1.79 29.44
C PRO A 29 -1.40 2.67 28.81
N GLU A 30 -0.28 2.87 29.51
CA GLU A 30 0.81 3.82 29.19
C GLU A 30 1.42 3.70 27.77
N LYS A 31 1.20 2.57 27.07
CA LYS A 31 1.69 2.30 25.70
C LYS A 31 0.59 2.23 24.65
N SER A 32 -0.56 2.83 24.94
CA SER A 32 -1.71 2.84 24.04
C SER A 32 -2.18 4.27 23.76
N ARG A 33 -2.74 4.49 22.58
CA ARG A 33 -3.26 5.79 22.17
C ARG A 33 -4.65 5.63 21.56
N CYS A 34 -5.54 6.55 21.89
CA CYS A 34 -6.81 6.66 21.18
C CYS A 34 -6.54 7.17 19.76
N ALA A 35 -6.75 6.30 18.76
CA ALA A 35 -6.54 6.62 17.36
C ALA A 35 -7.76 7.36 16.80
N GLU A 36 -8.94 6.78 17.01
CA GLU A 36 -10.20 7.37 16.61
C GLU A 36 -11.28 7.16 17.66
N LEU A 37 -12.18 8.13 17.71
CA LEU A 37 -13.34 8.14 18.58
C LEU A 37 -14.53 8.52 17.73
N PHE A 38 -15.58 7.71 17.78
CA PHE A 38 -16.85 7.94 17.12
C PHE A 38 -17.98 7.81 18.14
N PHE A 39 -18.91 8.75 18.10
CA PHE A 39 -20.06 8.74 19.00
C PHE A 39 -21.35 8.82 18.19
N ASP A 40 -22.23 7.84 18.42
CA ASP A 40 -23.58 7.79 17.89
C ASP A 40 -24.56 8.19 19.00
N GLY A 41 -25.05 9.43 18.91
CA GLY A 41 -25.98 10.00 19.88
C GLY A 41 -27.37 9.38 19.85
N GLU A 42 -27.83 8.82 18.73
CA GLU A 42 -29.14 8.15 18.65
C GLU A 42 -29.14 6.82 19.38
N ARG A 43 -28.01 6.12 19.35
CA ARG A 43 -27.83 4.80 19.99
C ARG A 43 -27.11 4.86 21.33
N SER A 44 -26.78 6.06 21.81
CA SER A 44 -25.96 6.28 23.01
C SER A 44 -24.69 5.42 23.02
N LEU A 45 -24.07 5.26 21.84
CA LEU A 45 -22.99 4.31 21.58
C LEU A 45 -21.69 5.07 21.32
N LEU A 46 -20.67 4.75 22.11
CA LEU A 46 -19.31 5.25 21.93
C LEU A 46 -18.43 4.14 21.36
N THR A 47 -17.91 4.35 20.16
CA THR A 47 -16.94 3.46 19.51
C THR A 47 -15.55 4.06 19.62
N LEU A 48 -14.62 3.29 20.20
CA LEU A 48 -13.25 3.69 20.45
C LEU A 48 -12.32 2.79 19.66
N SER A 49 -11.47 3.39 18.83
CA SER A 49 -10.37 2.69 18.16
C SER A 49 -9.07 3.04 18.87
N ILE A 50 -8.37 2.03 19.36
CA ILE A 50 -7.12 2.20 20.11
C ILE A 50 -5.98 1.57 19.33
N GLU A 51 -4.89 2.31 19.20
CA GLU A 51 -3.61 1.81 18.76
C GLU A 51 -2.82 1.28 19.95
N LEU A 52 -2.41 0.02 19.86
CA LEU A 52 -1.63 -0.65 20.91
C LEU A 52 -0.28 -1.12 20.37
N GLN A 53 0.79 -0.74 21.08
CA GLN A 53 2.12 -1.32 20.90
C GLN A 53 2.28 -2.58 21.76
N GLY A 54 1.65 -3.68 21.34
CA GLY A 54 1.74 -4.98 22.02
C GLY A 54 0.44 -5.78 21.99
N ASP A 55 0.41 -6.89 22.73
CA ASP A 55 -0.80 -7.68 22.94
C ASP A 55 -1.60 -7.12 24.13
N LEU A 56 -2.86 -6.78 23.89
CA LEU A 56 -3.85 -6.62 24.95
C LEU A 56 -4.58 -7.96 25.09
N LEU A 57 -4.64 -8.51 26.30
CA LEU A 57 -5.48 -9.67 26.56
C LEU A 57 -6.95 -9.26 26.34
N GLU A 58 -7.74 -10.16 25.77
CA GLU A 58 -9.17 -9.91 25.49
C GLU A 58 -9.95 -9.58 26.77
N GLU A 59 -9.50 -10.10 27.93
CA GLU A 59 -10.06 -9.80 29.24
C GLU A 59 -9.78 -8.36 29.68
N ASP A 60 -8.60 -7.81 29.36
CA ASP A 60 -8.24 -6.43 29.66
C ASP A 60 -9.03 -5.46 28.77
N ALA A 61 -9.25 -5.80 27.50
CA ALA A 61 -10.15 -5.04 26.61
C ALA A 61 -11.55 -4.91 27.21
N LYS A 62 -12.14 -6.04 27.61
CA LYS A 62 -13.49 -6.09 28.21
C LYS A 62 -13.56 -5.41 29.57
N ARG A 63 -12.44 -5.31 30.30
CA ARG A 63 -12.36 -4.54 31.53
C ARG A 63 -12.38 -3.04 31.25
N ILE A 64 -11.57 -2.57 30.31
CA ILE A 64 -11.54 -1.17 29.89
C ILE A 64 -12.90 -0.73 29.33
N GLU A 65 -13.55 -1.56 28.53
CA GLU A 65 -14.92 -1.31 28.04
C GLU A 65 -15.92 -1.09 29.18
N ARG A 66 -15.88 -1.94 30.20
CA ARG A 66 -16.79 -1.84 31.36
C ARG A 66 -16.48 -0.61 32.21
N ASP A 67 -15.21 -0.33 32.47
CA ASP A 67 -14.80 0.81 33.28
C ASP A 67 -15.21 2.13 32.57
N LEU A 68 -15.01 2.21 31.25
CA LEU A 68 -15.47 3.34 30.44
C LEU A 68 -17.00 3.43 30.37
N ALA A 69 -17.69 2.31 30.20
CA ALA A 69 -19.16 2.30 30.19
C ALA A 69 -19.73 2.76 31.54
N CYS A 70 -19.13 2.35 32.67
CA CYS A 70 -19.51 2.84 33.99
C CYS A 70 -19.31 4.35 34.13
N GLU A 71 -18.15 4.88 33.73
CA GLU A 71 -17.87 6.32 33.80
C GLU A 71 -18.86 7.12 32.95
N PHE A 72 -19.08 6.69 31.70
CA PHE A 72 -19.94 7.40 30.76
C PHE A 72 -21.45 7.16 30.94
N SER A 73 -21.84 6.15 31.72
CA SER A 73 -23.25 5.91 32.08
C SER A 73 -23.86 7.09 32.83
N SER A 74 -23.06 7.77 33.66
CA SER A 74 -23.46 8.99 34.37
C SER A 74 -23.83 10.14 33.43
N ILE A 75 -23.28 10.10 32.22
CA ILE A 75 -23.46 11.06 31.13
C ILE A 75 -24.39 10.48 30.06
N GLY A 76 -25.13 9.40 30.33
CA GLY A 76 -26.13 8.85 29.41
C GLY A 76 -25.57 8.18 28.15
N ILE A 77 -24.30 7.77 28.14
CA ILE A 77 -23.75 6.85 27.13
C ILE A 77 -23.89 5.44 27.70
N GLU A 78 -24.69 4.60 27.05
CA GLU A 78 -25.09 3.31 27.59
C GLU A 78 -24.18 2.17 27.13
N LYS A 79 -23.48 2.35 26.00
CA LYS A 79 -22.65 1.31 25.42
C LYS A 79 -21.33 1.88 24.92
N VAL A 80 -20.25 1.20 25.27
CA VAL A 80 -18.90 1.47 24.78
C VAL A 80 -18.40 0.23 24.05
N VAL A 81 -17.84 0.41 22.86
CA VAL A 81 -17.25 -0.66 22.04
C VAL A 81 -15.82 -0.30 21.72
N LEU A 82 -14.91 -1.23 21.99
CA LEU A 82 -13.48 -1.05 21.87
C LEU A 82 -12.95 -1.87 20.69
N ASN A 83 -12.46 -1.17 19.67
CA ASN A 83 -11.75 -1.77 18.55
C ASN A 83 -10.24 -1.61 18.79
N VAL A 84 -9.57 -2.73 19.07
CA VAL A 84 -8.12 -2.75 19.20
C VAL A 84 -7.51 -2.90 17.81
N VAL A 85 -6.83 -1.86 17.35
CA VAL A 85 -6.03 -1.91 16.12
C VAL A 85 -4.60 -2.20 16.54
N LYS A 86 -4.15 -3.44 16.29
CA LYS A 86 -2.74 -3.80 16.47
C LYS A 86 -1.93 -3.04 15.44
N THR A 87 -1.21 -2.02 15.90
CA THR A 87 -0.16 -1.39 15.11
C THR A 87 1.09 -2.25 15.26
N GLU A 88 1.13 -3.38 14.54
CA GLU A 88 2.42 -3.91 14.11
C GLU A 88 3.01 -2.87 13.19
N ASP A 89 3.85 -1.97 13.73
CA ASP A 89 4.59 -0.91 13.02
C ASP A 89 4.08 -0.70 11.58
N ALA A 90 2.92 -0.06 11.41
CA ALA A 90 2.32 0.09 10.08
C ALA A 90 3.25 0.90 9.15
N LYS A 91 4.12 1.73 9.75
CA LYS A 91 5.25 2.38 9.07
C LYS A 91 6.28 1.37 8.57
N GLY A 92 6.50 0.28 9.30
CA GLY A 92 7.37 -0.82 8.92
C GLY A 92 6.78 -1.68 7.81
N VAL A 93 5.46 -1.93 7.76
CA VAL A 93 4.87 -2.81 6.72
C VAL A 93 4.69 -2.10 5.38
N GLU A 94 4.24 -0.83 5.35
CA GLU A 94 4.27 -0.04 4.11
C GLU A 94 5.70 0.25 3.67
N ALA A 95 6.62 0.55 4.59
CA ALA A 95 8.03 0.69 4.24
C ALA A 95 8.67 -0.64 3.84
N LEU A 96 8.27 -1.80 4.38
CA LEU A 96 8.81 -3.11 3.99
C LEU A 96 8.20 -3.61 2.68
N LEU A 97 6.92 -3.31 2.39
CA LEU A 97 6.32 -3.58 1.09
C LEU A 97 6.90 -2.65 0.02
N ALA A 98 7.02 -1.35 0.31
CA ALA A 98 7.69 -0.40 -0.56
C ALA A 98 9.17 -0.77 -0.74
N ASN A 99 9.91 -1.11 0.32
CA ASN A 99 11.32 -1.47 0.25
C ASN A 99 11.56 -2.88 -0.34
N ARG A 100 10.63 -3.85 -0.21
CA ARG A 100 10.73 -5.16 -0.91
C ARG A 100 10.37 -5.06 -2.38
N LEU A 101 9.40 -4.23 -2.75
CA LEU A 101 9.02 -4.01 -4.15
C LEU A 101 10.03 -3.10 -4.87
N CYS A 102 10.44 -1.99 -4.23
CA CYS A 102 11.43 -1.06 -4.79
C CYS A 102 12.87 -1.58 -4.71
N GLY A 103 13.25 -2.29 -3.64
CA GLY A 103 14.62 -2.76 -3.43
C GLY A 103 15.06 -3.85 -4.42
N ARG A 104 14.12 -4.58 -5.03
CA ARG A 104 14.44 -5.64 -6.00
C ARG A 104 14.60 -5.13 -7.44
N PHE A 105 13.94 -4.03 -7.80
CA PHE A 105 13.95 -3.47 -9.16
C PHE A 105 14.64 -2.10 -9.26
N GLY A 106 15.14 -1.53 -8.15
CA GLY A 106 15.79 -0.23 -8.16
C GLY A 106 14.84 0.92 -8.48
N MET A 107 13.54 0.75 -8.16
CA MET A 107 12.48 1.74 -8.41
C MET A 107 12.62 3.01 -7.54
N ASP A 108 13.53 3.01 -6.56
CA ASP A 108 13.83 4.19 -5.73
C ASP A 108 14.69 5.23 -6.46
N LYS A 109 15.27 4.87 -7.62
CA LYS A 109 16.10 5.81 -8.39
C LYS A 109 15.20 6.59 -9.36
N PRO A 110 15.20 7.95 -9.31
CA PRO A 110 14.45 8.76 -10.27
C PRO A 110 14.89 8.50 -11.73
N VAL A 111 16.12 8.03 -11.92
CA VAL A 111 16.67 7.61 -13.21
C VAL A 111 15.93 6.39 -13.78
N PHE A 112 15.48 5.45 -12.95
CA PHE A 112 14.72 4.29 -13.41
C PHE A 112 13.39 4.72 -14.04
N TRP A 113 12.67 5.63 -13.38
CA TRP A 113 11.43 6.19 -13.90
C TRP A 113 11.65 7.06 -15.13
N ALA A 114 12.75 7.81 -15.20
CA ALA A 114 13.11 8.58 -16.39
C ALA A 114 13.40 7.67 -17.60
N VAL A 115 14.09 6.55 -17.39
CA VAL A 115 14.34 5.54 -18.44
C VAL A 115 13.04 4.84 -18.85
N LEU A 116 12.18 4.49 -17.89
CA LEU A 116 10.91 3.84 -18.16
C LEU A 116 9.95 4.78 -18.92
N ALA A 117 9.81 6.02 -18.46
CA ALA A 117 9.02 7.04 -19.13
C ALA A 117 9.57 7.37 -20.51
N GLY A 118 10.90 7.45 -20.65
CA GLY A 118 11.59 7.64 -21.93
C GLY A 118 11.36 6.49 -22.91
N ALA A 119 11.40 5.24 -22.43
CA ALA A 119 11.11 4.07 -23.23
C ALA A 119 9.64 4.04 -23.70
N VAL A 120 8.71 4.39 -22.81
CA VAL A 120 7.28 4.50 -23.15
C VAL A 120 7.06 5.64 -24.14
N SER A 121 7.64 6.83 -23.93
CA SER A 121 7.51 7.94 -24.87
C SER A 121 8.15 7.65 -26.23
N ALA A 122 9.28 6.94 -26.26
CA ALA A 122 9.91 6.48 -27.50
C ALA A 122 9.04 5.45 -28.22
N ALA A 123 8.42 4.52 -27.49
CA ALA A 123 7.45 3.57 -28.03
C ALA A 123 6.21 4.27 -28.63
N PHE A 124 5.73 5.34 -28.00
CA PHE A 124 4.63 6.16 -28.52
C PHE A 124 5.06 7.03 -29.72
N GLN A 125 6.27 7.62 -29.72
CA GLN A 125 6.76 8.46 -30.82
C GLN A 125 7.17 7.65 -32.07
N LEU A 126 7.64 6.41 -31.93
CA LEU A 126 7.96 5.53 -33.05
C LEU A 126 6.72 4.92 -33.72
N GLY A 127 5.55 5.04 -33.09
CA GLY A 127 4.29 4.44 -33.53
C GLY A 127 4.30 2.91 -33.43
N LEU A 128 3.13 2.29 -33.22
CA LEU A 128 2.97 0.83 -33.19
C LEU A 128 3.62 0.11 -34.39
N ARG A 129 3.70 0.80 -35.53
CA ARG A 129 4.31 0.32 -36.78
C ARG A 129 5.83 0.15 -36.65
N GLY A 130 6.51 1.03 -35.90
CA GLY A 130 7.94 0.94 -35.63
C GLY A 130 8.31 -0.22 -34.69
N ILE A 131 7.48 -0.47 -33.67
CA ILE A 131 7.66 -1.58 -32.73
C ILE A 131 7.49 -2.93 -33.44
N LEU A 132 6.48 -3.06 -34.31
CA LEU A 132 6.27 -4.26 -35.13
C LEU A 132 7.42 -4.48 -36.13
N CYS A 133 7.94 -3.43 -36.75
CA CYS A 133 9.12 -3.53 -37.62
C CYS A 133 10.37 -3.93 -36.83
N ALA A 134 10.63 -3.36 -35.65
CA ALA A 134 11.78 -3.69 -34.82
C ALA A 134 11.74 -5.14 -34.32
N LEU A 135 10.58 -5.61 -33.88
CA LEU A 135 10.36 -7.03 -33.55
C LEU A 135 10.58 -7.92 -34.78
N GLY A 136 10.04 -7.53 -35.94
CA GLY A 136 10.25 -8.27 -37.20
C GLY A 136 11.72 -8.40 -37.59
N TRP A 137 12.48 -7.30 -37.52
CA TRP A 137 13.92 -7.30 -37.81
C TRP A 137 14.73 -8.05 -36.76
N SER A 138 14.34 -8.01 -35.49
CA SER A 138 14.99 -8.77 -34.43
C SER A 138 14.79 -10.27 -34.61
N VAL A 139 13.58 -10.71 -34.98
CA VAL A 139 13.30 -12.12 -35.28
C VAL A 139 14.04 -12.55 -36.55
N ALA A 140 14.06 -11.71 -37.59
CA ALA A 140 14.81 -11.98 -38.81
C ALA A 140 16.32 -12.11 -38.54
N GLY A 141 16.91 -11.20 -37.75
CA GLY A 141 18.32 -11.26 -37.37
C GLY A 141 18.66 -12.48 -36.50
N PHE A 142 17.77 -12.86 -35.59
CA PHE A 142 17.91 -14.08 -34.81
C PHE A 142 17.85 -15.32 -35.69
N LEU A 143 16.92 -15.40 -36.63
CA LEU A 143 16.81 -16.52 -37.57
C LEU A 143 18.02 -16.61 -38.50
N VAL A 144 18.54 -15.49 -39.01
CA VAL A 144 19.75 -15.46 -39.84
C VAL A 144 20.96 -15.93 -39.02
N SER A 145 21.11 -15.44 -37.79
CA SER A 145 22.21 -15.87 -36.91
C SER A 145 22.10 -17.35 -36.54
N PHE A 146 20.89 -17.82 -36.22
CA PHE A 146 20.64 -19.23 -35.93
C PHE A 146 20.91 -20.13 -37.14
N PHE A 147 20.53 -19.69 -38.35
CA PHE A 147 20.81 -20.39 -39.59
C PHE A 147 22.31 -20.45 -39.87
N LEU A 148 23.05 -19.35 -39.66
CA LEU A 148 24.51 -19.31 -39.79
C LEU A 148 25.24 -20.20 -38.77
N LEU A 149 24.69 -20.37 -37.57
CA LEU A 149 25.25 -21.25 -36.55
C LEU A 149 24.89 -22.73 -36.73
N SER A 150 23.79 -23.02 -37.44
CA SER A 150 23.36 -24.38 -37.78
C SER A 150 24.36 -25.05 -38.74
N ASP A 151 24.52 -26.38 -38.63
CA ASP A 151 25.51 -27.15 -39.40
C ASP A 151 25.31 -27.04 -40.92
N GLU A 152 24.07 -26.81 -41.38
CA GLU A 152 23.81 -26.56 -42.80
C GLU A 152 24.26 -25.16 -43.26
N GLY A 153 24.15 -24.13 -42.40
CA GLY A 153 24.58 -22.76 -42.72
C GLY A 153 26.11 -22.61 -42.79
N LYS A 154 26.85 -23.28 -41.89
CA LYS A 154 28.32 -23.33 -41.92
C LYS A 154 28.87 -23.95 -43.21
N LYS A 155 28.13 -24.88 -43.81
CA LYS A 155 28.48 -25.52 -45.09
C LYS A 155 28.31 -24.58 -46.27
N ILE A 156 27.36 -23.65 -46.20
CA ILE A 156 27.11 -22.64 -47.24
C ILE A 156 28.10 -21.47 -47.11
N THR A 157 28.38 -21.00 -45.89
CA THR A 157 29.33 -19.90 -45.66
C THR A 157 30.77 -20.30 -46.04
N SER A 158 31.19 -21.52 -45.72
CA SER A 158 32.50 -22.04 -46.14
C SER A 158 32.62 -22.16 -47.66
N LYS A 159 31.53 -22.52 -48.35
CA LYS A 159 31.48 -22.58 -49.83
C LYS A 159 31.60 -21.19 -50.45
N ILE A 160 30.90 -20.18 -49.92
CA ILE A 160 30.99 -18.78 -50.38
C ILE A 160 32.39 -18.20 -50.11
N MET A 161 32.96 -18.48 -48.94
CA MET A 161 34.31 -18.01 -48.60
C MET A 161 35.40 -18.65 -49.48
N SER A 162 35.16 -19.87 -49.97
CA SER A 162 36.04 -20.52 -50.96
C SER A 162 35.97 -19.91 -52.36
N PHE A 163 34.84 -19.32 -52.76
CA PHE A 163 34.72 -18.55 -54.01
C PHE A 163 35.46 -17.21 -53.91
N PHE A 164 35.35 -16.51 -52.77
CA PHE A 164 36.00 -15.20 -52.59
C PHE A 164 37.53 -15.28 -52.47
N LYS A 165 38.06 -16.44 -52.06
CA LYS A 165 39.51 -16.69 -51.93
C LYS A 165 40.17 -17.14 -53.25
N ARG A 166 39.36 -17.33 -54.31
CA ARG A 166 39.81 -17.84 -55.62
C ARG A 166 39.92 -16.73 -56.69
N ASP A 167 39.38 -15.54 -56.43
CA ASP A 167 39.47 -14.34 -57.28
C ASP A 167 40.49 -13.29 -56.77
N LYS A 168 41.48 -13.73 -55.99
CA LYS A 168 42.67 -12.95 -55.61
C LYS A 168 43.92 -13.77 -55.92
#